data_AF-A0A354GKC1-F1
#
_entry.id   AF-A0A354GKC1-F1
#
_cell.length_a   1.000
_cell.length_b   1.000
_cell.length_c   1.000
_cell.angle_alpha   90.00
_cell.angle_beta   90.00
_cell.angle_gamma   90.00
#
_symmetry.space_group_name_H-M   'P 1'
#
loop_
_entity.id
_entity.type
_entity.pdbx_description
1 polymer ?
#
loop_
_entity_poly.entity_id
_entity_poly.type
_entity_poly.pdbx_seq_one_letter_code
_entity_poly.pdbx_strand_id
1 'polypeptide(L)'
;YADILKRAGDTSDANDAGGLIALLNSGALTQAAAATAYVHSAEALAVQVDGLYLKLLGRPSDAPGRAGFVSFLRGGGSLEQVIVLMVTSPEYAALTGSDAGFVQSLYKNLLGRAGADSEVAGYLAVLPSQGRAGVAAAFARSTEFRTNAVQQFYSATSAPTSVAALLPSLLHRAGETTTAEINGYVFSGLSLLDIETAFVSSPEFFVNG
;
A
#
# COMPACT_ATOMS: atom_id res chain seq x y z
N TYR A 1 -4.38 2.07 -15.85
CA TYR A 1 -5.74 2.48 -15.44
C TYR A 1 -6.39 1.46 -14.52
N ALA A 2 -6.74 0.27 -15.01
CA ALA A 2 -7.46 -0.72 -14.21
C ALA A 2 -6.71 -1.14 -12.93
N ASP A 3 -5.42 -1.42 -13.01
CA ASP A 3 -4.66 -1.87 -11.84
C ASP A 3 -4.48 -0.79 -10.78
N ILE A 4 -4.07 0.41 -11.21
CA ILE A 4 -3.70 1.53 -10.32
C ILE A 4 -4.93 2.31 -9.85
N LEU A 5 -5.86 2.63 -10.75
CA LEU A 5 -7.04 3.48 -10.47
C LEU A 5 -8.31 2.69 -10.18
N LYS A 6 -8.30 1.36 -10.34
CA LYS A 6 -9.46 0.47 -10.14
C LYS A 6 -10.69 0.85 -10.97
N ARG A 7 -10.47 1.53 -12.11
CA ARG A 7 -11.51 1.87 -13.09
C ARG A 7 -10.96 1.86 -14.52
N ALA A 8 -11.88 1.77 -15.49
CA ALA A 8 -11.55 2.03 -16.88
C ALA A 8 -11.24 3.53 -17.08
N GLY A 9 -10.29 3.81 -17.97
CA GLY A 9 -10.01 5.15 -18.43
C GLY A 9 -10.87 5.50 -19.63
N ASP A 10 -11.39 6.73 -19.67
CA ASP A 10 -12.09 7.25 -20.84
C ASP A 10 -11.08 7.65 -21.91
N THR A 11 -10.99 6.85 -22.97
CA THR A 11 -10.05 7.08 -24.07
C THR A 11 -10.49 8.21 -25.01
N SER A 12 -11.73 8.70 -24.87
CA SER A 12 -12.26 9.83 -25.62
C SER A 12 -12.08 11.17 -24.91
N ASP A 13 -11.88 11.17 -23.59
CA ASP A 13 -11.64 12.38 -22.80
C ASP A 13 -10.15 12.73 -22.76
N ALA A 14 -9.81 13.93 -23.25
CA ALA A 14 -8.46 14.47 -23.22
C ALA A 14 -7.96 14.76 -21.79
N ASN A 15 -8.85 14.89 -20.81
CA ASN A 15 -8.51 15.09 -19.40
C ASN A 15 -8.40 13.77 -18.62
N ASP A 16 -8.69 12.63 -19.27
CA ASP A 16 -8.50 11.28 -18.71
C ASP A 16 -7.54 10.47 -19.60
N ALA A 17 -7.91 9.25 -20.03
CA ALA A 17 -6.98 8.37 -20.72
C ALA A 17 -6.64 8.86 -22.13
N GLY A 18 -7.55 9.60 -22.79
CA GLY A 18 -7.36 10.12 -24.14
C GLY A 18 -6.14 11.05 -24.26
N GLY A 19 -5.92 11.93 -23.28
CA GLY A 19 -4.78 12.85 -23.27
C GLY A 19 -3.44 12.12 -23.18
N LEU A 20 -3.36 11.11 -22.31
CA LEU A 20 -2.17 10.27 -22.17
C LEU A 20 -1.88 9.49 -23.45
N ILE A 21 -2.91 8.90 -24.07
CA ILE A 21 -2.78 8.15 -25.32
C ILE A 21 -2.19 9.05 -26.41
N ALA A 22 -2.62 10.31 -26.50
CA ALA A 22 -2.05 11.27 -27.45
C ALA A 22 -0.55 11.51 -27.21
N LEU A 23 -0.12 11.69 -25.95
CA LEU A 23 1.29 11.91 -25.58
C LEU A 23 2.17 10.68 -25.83
N LEU A 24 1.64 9.47 -25.59
CA LEU A 24 2.31 8.21 -25.89
C LEU A 24 2.47 8.03 -27.41
N ASN A 25 1.41 8.26 -28.17
CA ASN A 25 1.43 8.13 -29.64
C ASN A 25 2.36 9.13 -30.31
N SER A 26 2.51 10.34 -29.75
CA SER A 26 3.43 11.34 -30.27
C SER A 26 4.88 11.12 -29.83
N GLY A 27 5.15 10.13 -28.96
CA GLY A 27 6.47 9.91 -28.35
C GLY A 27 6.90 10.99 -27.37
N ALA A 28 6.00 11.90 -26.97
CA ALA A 28 6.30 12.96 -26.01
C ALA A 28 6.40 12.44 -24.57
N LEU A 29 5.81 11.28 -24.30
CA LEU A 29 5.88 10.57 -23.02
C LEU A 29 6.22 9.11 -23.26
N THR A 30 7.04 8.52 -22.38
CA THR A 30 7.29 7.07 -22.40
C THR A 30 6.22 6.34 -21.58
N GLN A 31 5.99 5.06 -21.86
CA GLN A 31 5.06 4.25 -21.07
C GLN A 31 5.49 4.19 -19.58
N ALA A 32 6.80 4.11 -19.30
CA ALA A 32 7.33 4.17 -17.94
C ALA A 32 7.02 5.50 -17.24
N ALA A 33 7.28 6.63 -17.91
CA ALA A 33 6.98 7.95 -17.33
C ALA A 33 5.48 8.15 -17.11
N ALA A 34 4.64 7.66 -18.03
CA ALA A 34 3.20 7.65 -17.87
C ALA A 34 2.75 6.84 -16.65
N ALA A 35 3.25 5.61 -16.51
CA ALA A 35 2.86 4.72 -15.42
C ALA A 35 3.28 5.27 -14.05
N THR A 36 4.51 5.79 -13.93
CA THR A 36 4.97 6.49 -12.71
C THR A 36 4.08 7.68 -12.37
N ALA A 37 3.67 8.49 -13.36
CA ALA A 37 2.80 9.62 -13.13
C ALA A 37 1.44 9.22 -12.55
N TYR A 38 0.90 8.06 -12.95
CA TYR A 38 -0.36 7.56 -12.39
C TYR A 38 -0.22 7.10 -10.94
N VAL A 39 0.84 6.36 -10.58
CA VAL A 39 1.05 5.90 -9.19
C VAL A 39 1.02 7.09 -8.21
N HIS A 40 1.61 8.22 -8.61
CA HIS A 40 1.64 9.43 -7.79
C HIS A 40 0.49 10.41 -8.05
N SER A 41 -0.48 10.05 -8.88
CA SER A 41 -1.64 10.90 -9.15
C SER A 41 -2.52 11.04 -7.90
N ALA A 42 -3.20 12.18 -7.79
CA ALA A 42 -4.13 12.40 -6.67
C ALA A 42 -5.23 11.34 -6.61
N GLU A 43 -5.65 10.80 -7.77
CA GLU A 43 -6.64 9.75 -7.83
C GLU A 43 -6.12 8.41 -7.32
N ALA A 44 -4.96 7.94 -7.79
CA ALA A 44 -4.35 6.69 -7.34
C ALA A 44 -4.08 6.69 -5.84
N LEU A 45 -3.45 7.75 -5.33
CA LEU A 45 -3.15 7.90 -3.91
C LEU A 45 -4.44 7.87 -3.08
N ALA A 46 -5.52 8.43 -3.62
CA ALA A 46 -6.77 8.46 -2.90
C ALA A 46 -7.50 7.11 -2.92
N VAL A 47 -7.38 6.30 -3.98
CA VAL A 47 -7.84 4.90 -3.96
C VAL A 47 -7.15 4.13 -2.83
N GLN A 48 -5.83 4.30 -2.65
CA GLN A 48 -5.10 3.65 -1.57
C GLN A 48 -5.57 4.14 -0.19
N VAL A 49 -5.73 5.47 -0.02
CA VAL A 49 -6.23 6.07 1.23
C VAL A 49 -7.63 5.56 1.57
N ASP A 50 -8.55 5.54 0.59
CA ASP A 50 -9.93 5.08 0.78
C ASP A 50 -9.98 3.61 1.21
N GLY A 51 -9.14 2.76 0.60
CA GLY A 51 -8.95 1.37 1.01
C GLY A 51 -8.44 1.24 2.45
N LEU A 52 -7.46 2.07 2.86
CA LEU A 52 -6.92 2.06 4.21
C LEU A 52 -7.96 2.48 5.26
N TYR A 53 -8.78 3.48 4.98
CA TYR A 53 -9.90 3.87 5.86
C TYR A 53 -10.86 2.71 6.08
N LEU A 54 -11.31 2.06 5.00
CA LEU A 54 -12.21 0.92 5.10
C LEU A 54 -11.57 -0.23 5.87
N LYS A 55 -10.29 -0.52 5.59
CA LYS A 55 -9.60 -1.66 6.16
C LYS A 55 -9.25 -1.50 7.63
N LEU A 56 -8.75 -0.33 8.02
CA LEU A 56 -8.21 -0.08 9.35
C LEU A 56 -9.25 0.54 10.29
N LEU A 57 -10.12 1.39 9.77
CA LEU A 57 -11.10 2.15 10.58
C LEU A 57 -12.54 1.65 10.39
N GLY A 58 -12.78 0.77 9.41
CA GLY A 58 -14.11 0.17 9.21
C GLY A 58 -15.15 1.13 8.66
N ARG A 59 -14.73 2.28 8.12
CA ARG A 59 -15.62 3.29 7.53
C ARG A 59 -15.02 3.91 6.27
N PRO A 60 -15.83 4.52 5.40
CA PRO A 60 -15.31 5.35 4.31
C PRO A 60 -14.53 6.55 4.84
N SER A 61 -13.57 7.02 4.02
CA SER A 61 -12.91 8.29 4.25
C SER A 61 -13.92 9.45 4.12
N ASP A 62 -13.72 10.48 4.93
CA ASP A 62 -14.37 11.79 4.71
C ASP A 62 -13.48 12.66 3.81
N ALA A 63 -14.09 13.68 3.17
CA ALA A 63 -13.39 14.50 2.19
C ALA A 63 -12.13 15.21 2.75
N PRO A 64 -12.17 15.83 3.96
CA PRO A 64 -10.98 16.42 4.56
C PRO A 64 -9.90 15.40 4.91
N GLY A 65 -10.26 14.27 5.53
CA GLY A 65 -9.34 13.21 5.90
C GLY A 65 -8.66 12.59 4.69
N ARG A 66 -9.41 12.33 3.62
CA ARG A 66 -8.89 11.86 2.33
C ARG A 66 -7.93 12.87 1.71
N ALA A 67 -8.32 14.14 1.60
CA ALA A 67 -7.50 15.19 1.02
C ALA A 67 -6.20 15.42 1.79
N GLY A 68 -6.24 15.33 3.12
CA GLY A 68 -5.07 15.45 4.00
C GLY A 68 -4.03 14.36 3.72
N PHE A 69 -4.43 13.09 3.74
CA PHE A 69 -3.50 11.99 3.46
C PHE A 69 -3.00 11.97 2.02
N VAL A 70 -3.84 12.31 1.05
CA VAL A 70 -3.39 12.45 -0.36
C VAL A 70 -2.34 13.55 -0.47
N SER A 71 -2.54 14.70 0.18
CA SER A 71 -1.56 15.80 0.17
C SER A 71 -0.26 15.39 0.86
N PHE A 72 -0.35 14.64 1.96
CA PHE A 72 0.82 14.09 2.65
C PHE A 72 1.64 13.15 1.74
N LEU A 73 0.99 12.22 1.05
CA LEU A 73 1.66 11.30 0.12
C LEU A 73 2.28 12.05 -1.07
N ARG A 74 1.58 13.03 -1.64
CA ARG A 74 2.13 13.90 -2.70
C ARG A 74 3.31 14.75 -2.23
N GLY A 75 3.38 15.05 -0.93
CA GLY A 75 4.50 15.74 -0.29
C GLY A 75 5.71 14.86 0.00
N GLY A 76 5.70 13.58 -0.42
CA GLY A 76 6.78 12.62 -0.18
C GLY A 76 6.60 11.77 1.08
N GLY A 77 5.43 11.83 1.72
CA GLY A 77 5.05 10.88 2.77
C GLY A 77 4.87 9.47 2.21
N SER A 78 5.10 8.46 3.06
CA SER A 78 5.02 7.05 2.68
C SER A 78 3.67 6.42 3.06
N LEU A 79 3.29 5.34 2.36
CA LEU A 79 2.07 4.60 2.71
C LEU A 79 2.15 3.99 4.11
N GLU A 80 3.33 3.52 4.50
CA GLU A 80 3.62 3.00 5.85
C GLU A 80 3.39 4.08 6.91
N GLN A 81 3.77 5.34 6.64
CA GLN A 81 3.49 6.44 7.55
C GLN A 81 1.99 6.72 7.67
N VAL A 82 1.23 6.66 6.56
CA VAL A 82 -0.24 6.78 6.60
C VAL A 82 -0.85 5.66 7.44
N ILE A 83 -0.42 4.41 7.25
CA ILE A 83 -0.84 3.27 8.07
C ILE A 83 -0.59 3.54 9.56
N VAL A 84 0.64 3.96 9.91
CA VAL A 84 1.01 4.28 11.30
C VAL A 84 0.12 5.39 11.88
N LEU A 85 -0.12 6.47 11.12
CA LEU A 85 -0.97 7.58 11.54
C LEU A 85 -2.43 7.13 11.78
N MET A 86 -2.96 6.26 10.93
CA MET A 86 -4.32 5.73 11.09
C MET A 86 -4.43 4.79 12.30
N VAL A 87 -3.53 3.82 12.45
CA VAL A 87 -3.62 2.83 13.55
C VAL A 87 -3.26 3.41 14.92
N THR A 88 -2.64 4.58 14.96
CA THR A 88 -2.35 5.30 16.22
C THR A 88 -3.35 6.41 16.52
N SER A 89 -4.38 6.58 15.68
CA SER A 89 -5.42 7.58 15.87
C SER A 89 -6.33 7.25 17.07
N PRO A 90 -7.01 8.25 17.65
CA PRO A 90 -8.04 8.02 18.66
C PRO A 90 -9.17 7.10 18.17
N GLU A 91 -9.50 7.15 16.88
CA GLU A 91 -10.51 6.29 16.27
C GLU A 91 -10.10 4.81 16.33
N TYR A 92 -8.86 4.50 15.94
CA TYR A 92 -8.35 3.14 16.02
C TYR A 92 -8.17 2.66 17.47
N ALA A 93 -7.84 3.58 18.39
CA ALA A 93 -7.80 3.27 19.82
C ALA A 93 -9.19 2.84 20.35
N ALA A 94 -10.27 3.49 19.90
CA ALA A 94 -11.64 3.11 20.26
C ALA A 94 -12.04 1.73 19.70
N LEU A 95 -11.55 1.36 18.50
CA LEU A 95 -11.78 0.04 17.90
C LEU A 95 -11.05 -1.11 18.61
N THR A 96 -9.93 -0.82 19.26
CA THR A 96 -9.04 -1.85 19.82
C THR A 96 -9.17 -2.02 21.33
N GLY A 97 -9.59 -0.97 22.05
CA GLY A 97 -9.98 -1.00 23.47
C GLY A 97 -8.87 -1.24 24.49
N SER A 98 -7.79 -1.93 24.13
CA SER A 98 -6.66 -2.25 25.00
C SER A 98 -5.35 -2.32 24.21
N ASP A 99 -4.21 -2.32 24.90
CA ASP A 99 -2.91 -2.49 24.25
C ASP A 99 -2.74 -3.88 23.63
N ALA A 100 -3.25 -4.92 24.29
CA ALA A 100 -3.25 -6.28 23.73
C ALA A 100 -4.12 -6.36 22.48
N GLY A 101 -5.32 -5.75 22.52
CA GLY A 101 -6.20 -5.64 21.36
C GLY A 101 -5.58 -4.85 20.21
N PHE A 102 -4.84 -3.78 20.51
CA PHE A 102 -4.08 -3.00 19.53
C PHE A 102 -2.97 -3.84 18.86
N VAL A 103 -2.15 -4.55 19.63
CA VAL A 103 -1.09 -5.41 19.04
C VAL A 103 -1.72 -6.53 18.20
N GLN A 104 -2.77 -7.17 18.70
CA GLN A 104 -3.47 -8.22 17.97
C GLN A 104 -4.09 -7.71 16.66
N SER A 105 -4.61 -6.47 16.66
CA SER A 105 -5.17 -5.87 15.45
C SER A 105 -4.10 -5.51 14.43
N LEU A 106 -2.87 -5.17 14.84
CA LEU A 106 -1.74 -4.99 13.92
C LEU A 106 -1.34 -6.31 13.24
N TYR A 107 -1.26 -7.42 14.00
CA TYR A 107 -1.06 -8.75 13.44
C TYR A 107 -2.10 -9.07 12.37
N LYS A 108 -3.39 -8.89 12.70
CA LYS A 108 -4.48 -9.20 11.77
C LYS A 108 -4.46 -8.30 10.54
N ASN A 109 -4.37 -6.99 10.73
CA ASN A 109 -4.57 -6.04 9.63
C ASN A 109 -3.32 -5.81 8.80
N LEU A 110 -2.11 -5.96 9.35
CA LEU A 110 -0.87 -5.75 8.60
C LEU A 110 -0.27 -7.08 8.15
N LEU A 111 -0.26 -8.09 9.01
CA LEU A 111 0.39 -9.37 8.69
C LEU A 111 -0.59 -10.42 8.16
N GLY A 112 -1.90 -10.21 8.33
CA GLY A 112 -2.92 -11.12 7.81
C GLY A 112 -3.10 -12.39 8.64
N ARG A 113 -2.58 -12.42 9.87
CA ARG A 113 -2.64 -13.57 10.78
C ARG A 113 -2.92 -13.14 12.22
N ALA A 114 -3.27 -14.10 13.07
CA ALA A 114 -3.29 -13.88 14.51
C ALA A 114 -1.85 -13.85 15.07
N GLY A 115 -1.59 -12.95 16.01
CA GLY A 115 -0.39 -13.02 16.85
C GLY A 115 -0.57 -14.13 17.90
N ALA A 116 0.48 -14.91 18.13
CA ALA A 116 0.52 -15.83 19.27
C ALA A 116 0.62 -15.07 20.59
N ASP A 117 0.20 -15.67 21.70
CA ASP A 117 0.21 -15.00 23.01
C ASP A 117 1.61 -14.50 23.41
N SER A 118 2.65 -15.28 23.12
CA SER A 118 4.05 -14.89 23.38
C SER A 118 4.52 -13.74 22.50
N GLU A 119 4.08 -13.69 21.25
CA GLU A 119 4.34 -12.60 20.32
C GLU A 119 3.70 -11.30 20.81
N VAL A 120 2.42 -11.36 21.20
CA VAL A 120 1.68 -10.21 21.75
C VAL A 120 2.34 -9.74 23.05
N ALA A 121 2.66 -10.66 23.96
CA ALA A 121 3.35 -10.33 25.21
C ALA A 121 4.70 -9.64 24.99
N GLY A 122 5.46 -10.06 23.97
CA GLY A 122 6.71 -9.42 23.58
C GLY A 122 6.54 -7.95 23.19
N TYR A 123 5.52 -7.63 22.38
CA TYR A 123 5.22 -6.24 22.03
C TYR A 123 4.66 -5.43 23.19
N LEU A 124 3.85 -6.03 24.06
CA LEU A 124 3.36 -5.37 25.28
C LEU A 124 4.51 -4.97 26.21
N ALA A 125 5.57 -5.77 26.29
CA ALA A 125 6.74 -5.46 27.11
C ALA A 125 7.51 -4.22 26.63
N VAL A 126 7.52 -3.94 25.33
CA VAL A 126 8.22 -2.77 24.74
C VAL A 126 7.31 -1.57 24.50
N LEU A 127 5.99 -1.75 24.59
CA LEU A 127 5.02 -0.68 24.36
C LEU A 127 5.22 0.55 25.27
N PRO A 128 5.53 0.43 26.57
CA PRO A 128 5.75 1.61 27.42
C PRO A 128 6.93 2.48 27.00
N SER A 129 7.97 1.90 26.39
CA SER A 129 9.17 2.63 25.96
C SER A 129 9.10 3.10 24.51
N GLN A 130 8.48 2.32 23.62
CA GLN A 130 8.38 2.66 22.19
C GLN A 130 7.08 3.40 21.83
N GLY A 131 6.06 3.30 22.67
CA GLY A 131 4.70 3.76 22.37
C GLY A 131 4.02 2.98 21.24
N ARG A 132 2.72 3.23 21.05
CA ARG A 132 1.93 2.61 19.97
C ARG A 132 2.47 2.93 18.58
N ALA A 133 3.00 4.15 18.38
CA ALA A 133 3.59 4.55 17.11
C ALA A 133 4.88 3.78 16.77
N GLY A 134 5.76 3.56 17.76
CA GLY A 134 6.96 2.74 17.56
C GLY A 134 6.62 1.30 17.22
N VAL A 135 5.66 0.70 17.94
CA VAL A 135 5.18 -0.66 17.66
C VAL A 135 4.51 -0.74 16.29
N ALA A 136 3.60 0.17 15.93
CA ALA A 136 2.98 0.20 14.60
C ALA A 136 4.01 0.32 13.47
N ALA A 137 5.03 1.18 13.66
CA ALA A 137 6.11 1.34 12.69
C ALA A 137 6.97 0.07 12.57
N ALA A 138 7.17 -0.68 13.65
CA ALA A 138 7.86 -1.97 13.61
C ALA A 138 7.10 -2.99 12.76
N PHE A 139 5.77 -3.06 12.88
CA PHE A 139 4.94 -3.92 12.02
C PHE A 139 4.98 -3.47 10.55
N ALA A 140 4.77 -2.18 10.28
CA ALA A 140 4.73 -1.63 8.92
C ALA A 140 6.08 -1.71 8.18
N ARG A 141 7.19 -1.91 8.91
CA ARG A 141 8.53 -2.13 8.34
C ARG A 141 9.02 -3.57 8.46
N SER A 142 8.22 -4.47 9.04
CA SER A 142 8.61 -5.85 9.25
C SER A 142 8.82 -6.58 7.92
N THR A 143 9.75 -7.53 7.91
CA THR A 143 10.00 -8.42 6.77
C THR A 143 8.71 -9.11 6.32
N GLU A 144 7.85 -9.52 7.25
CA GLU A 144 6.58 -10.19 6.97
C GLU A 144 5.60 -9.26 6.23
N PHE A 145 5.39 -8.04 6.73
CA PHE A 145 4.54 -7.06 6.05
C PHE A 145 5.06 -6.73 4.65
N ARG A 146 6.36 -6.44 4.53
CA ARG A 146 6.97 -6.07 3.25
C ARG A 146 6.95 -7.24 2.26
N THR A 147 7.10 -8.48 2.73
CA THR A 147 6.98 -9.68 1.89
C THR A 147 5.57 -9.78 1.30
N ASN A 148 4.55 -9.65 2.14
CA ASN A 148 3.16 -9.69 1.68
C ASN A 148 2.86 -8.59 0.65
N ALA A 149 3.37 -7.37 0.89
CA ALA A 149 3.19 -6.26 -0.02
C ALA A 149 3.90 -6.47 -1.37
N VAL A 150 5.16 -6.92 -1.35
CA VAL A 150 5.94 -7.19 -2.57
C VAL A 150 5.34 -8.35 -3.37
N GLN A 151 4.88 -9.40 -2.70
CA GLN A 151 4.19 -10.51 -3.35
C GLN A 151 2.94 -10.04 -4.09
N GLN A 152 2.16 -9.14 -3.48
CA GLN A 152 0.96 -8.59 -4.12
C GLN A 152 1.29 -7.88 -5.44
N PHE A 153 2.39 -7.12 -5.52
CA PHE A 153 2.79 -6.45 -6.75
C PHE A 153 3.14 -7.43 -7.88
N TYR A 154 3.73 -8.59 -7.56
CA TYR A 154 4.00 -9.64 -8.54
C TYR A 154 2.73 -10.34 -9.03
N SER A 155 1.85 -10.74 -8.12
CA SER A 155 0.65 -11.51 -8.47
C SER A 155 -0.44 -11.37 -7.42
N ALA A 156 -1.69 -11.52 -7.85
CA ALA A 156 -2.84 -11.50 -6.94
C ALA A 156 -2.73 -12.72 -6.03
N THR A 157 -2.44 -12.48 -4.76
CA THR A 157 -2.28 -13.56 -3.79
C THR A 157 -3.64 -14.03 -3.26
N SER A 158 -3.81 -15.34 -3.08
CA SER A 158 -5.05 -15.93 -2.52
C SER A 158 -5.23 -15.64 -1.01
N ALA A 159 -4.21 -15.10 -0.34
CA ALA A 159 -4.22 -14.53 1.00
C ALA A 159 -2.95 -13.66 1.16
N PRO A 160 -3.05 -12.41 1.65
CA PRO A 160 -3.54 -12.15 3.00
C PRO A 160 -4.71 -11.16 3.06
N THR A 161 -5.62 -11.34 4.01
CA THR A 161 -6.65 -10.34 4.36
C THR A 161 -6.06 -9.11 5.06
N SER A 162 -4.80 -8.74 4.78
CA SER A 162 -4.13 -7.58 5.36
C SER A 162 -4.27 -6.36 4.46
N VAL A 163 -3.66 -5.24 4.88
CA VAL A 163 -3.49 -4.03 4.07
C VAL A 163 -2.76 -4.32 2.76
N ALA A 164 -1.87 -5.34 2.71
CA ALA A 164 -1.17 -5.69 1.48
C ALA A 164 -2.13 -6.04 0.33
N ALA A 165 -3.29 -6.64 0.60
CA ALA A 165 -4.27 -6.96 -0.43
C ALA A 165 -4.97 -5.73 -1.05
N LEU A 166 -4.79 -4.54 -0.47
CA LEU A 166 -5.24 -3.29 -1.09
C LEU A 166 -4.31 -2.84 -2.23
N LEU A 167 -3.07 -3.31 -2.23
CA LEU A 167 -2.08 -2.97 -3.24
C LEU A 167 -2.44 -3.63 -4.58
N PRO A 168 -2.13 -2.98 -5.71
CA PRO A 168 -2.39 -3.54 -7.02
C PRO A 168 -1.55 -4.80 -7.27
N SER A 169 -2.16 -5.79 -7.93
CA SER A 169 -1.38 -6.79 -8.65
C SER A 169 -0.97 -6.19 -9.98
N LEU A 170 0.33 -5.97 -10.16
CA LEU A 170 0.85 -5.19 -11.29
C LEU A 170 1.38 -6.09 -12.41
N LEU A 171 2.07 -7.17 -12.06
CA LEU A 171 2.69 -8.04 -13.06
C LEU A 171 1.83 -9.24 -13.44
N HIS A 172 0.71 -9.46 -12.76
CA HIS A 172 -0.25 -10.56 -13.00
C HIS A 172 0.41 -11.93 -13.20
N ARG A 173 1.54 -12.17 -12.51
CA ARG A 173 2.40 -13.32 -12.78
C ARG A 173 1.71 -14.61 -12.37
N ALA A 174 1.65 -15.59 -13.28
CA ALA A 174 1.03 -16.89 -13.02
C ALA A 174 1.97 -17.89 -12.31
N GLY A 175 3.29 -17.68 -12.39
CA GLY A 175 4.31 -18.54 -11.79
C GLY A 175 4.78 -18.08 -10.41
N GLU A 176 5.55 -18.92 -9.74
CA GLU A 176 6.13 -18.58 -8.44
C GLU A 176 7.07 -17.37 -8.55
N THR A 177 6.91 -16.43 -7.61
CA THR A 177 7.88 -15.38 -7.34
C THR A 177 8.96 -15.94 -6.42
N THR A 178 10.21 -15.84 -6.83
CA THR A 178 11.33 -16.39 -6.06
C THR A 178 11.61 -15.56 -4.81
N THR A 179 12.19 -16.20 -3.80
CA THR A 179 12.65 -15.51 -2.58
C THR A 179 13.67 -14.41 -2.88
N ALA A 180 14.51 -14.58 -3.92
CA ALA A 180 15.50 -13.58 -4.31
C ALA A 180 14.84 -12.30 -4.87
N GLU A 181 13.84 -12.45 -5.73
CA GLU A 181 13.03 -11.35 -6.26
C GLU A 181 12.34 -10.57 -5.12
N ILE A 182 11.72 -11.29 -4.19
CA ILE A 182 11.08 -10.69 -3.02
C ILE A 182 12.10 -9.94 -2.16
N ASN A 183 13.21 -10.60 -1.79
CA ASN A 183 14.23 -10.02 -0.92
C ASN A 183 14.90 -8.78 -1.52
N GLY A 184 15.01 -8.69 -2.84
CA GLY A 184 15.49 -7.50 -3.54
C GLY A 184 14.73 -6.24 -3.14
N TYR A 185 13.40 -6.34 -3.00
CA TYR A 185 12.56 -5.22 -2.55
C TYR A 185 12.37 -5.18 -1.03
N VAL A 186 12.23 -6.34 -0.36
CA VAL A 186 12.01 -6.43 1.10
C VAL A 186 13.18 -5.91 1.93
N PHE A 187 14.38 -5.75 1.36
CA PHE A 187 15.52 -5.13 2.03
C PHE A 187 16.03 -3.84 1.37
N SER A 188 15.34 -3.32 0.35
CA SER A 188 15.78 -2.13 -0.39
C SER A 188 15.72 -0.81 0.37
N GLY A 189 14.92 -0.74 1.45
CA GLY A 189 14.61 0.52 2.15
C GLY A 189 13.64 1.44 1.41
N LEU A 190 13.19 1.07 0.21
CA LEU A 190 12.17 1.81 -0.54
C LEU A 190 10.81 1.79 0.16
N SER A 191 10.03 2.86 0.04
CA SER A 191 8.64 2.85 0.48
C SER A 191 7.78 1.94 -0.41
N LEU A 192 6.60 1.57 0.07
CA LEU A 192 5.64 0.84 -0.77
C LEU A 192 5.31 1.57 -2.08
N LEU A 193 5.21 2.90 -2.06
CA LEU A 193 4.96 3.70 -3.27
C LEU A 193 6.15 3.68 -4.22
N ASP A 194 7.38 3.72 -3.71
CA ASP A 194 8.58 3.64 -4.55
C ASP A 194 8.74 2.23 -5.15
N ILE A 195 8.35 1.18 -4.42
CA ILE A 195 8.29 -0.19 -4.96
C ILE A 195 7.22 -0.26 -6.05
N GLU A 196 6.02 0.27 -5.81
CA GLU A 196 4.95 0.33 -6.82
C GLU A 196 5.46 1.02 -8.10
N THR A 197 6.14 2.17 -7.95
CA THR A 197 6.79 2.89 -9.05
C THR A 197 7.84 2.05 -9.79
N ALA A 198 8.65 1.28 -9.08
CA ALA A 198 9.64 0.39 -9.70
C ALA A 198 8.97 -0.73 -10.53
N PHE A 199 7.84 -1.27 -10.05
CA PHE A 199 7.10 -2.30 -10.77
C PHE A 199 6.42 -1.75 -12.01
N VAL A 200 5.67 -0.64 -11.91
CA VAL A 200 4.94 -0.08 -13.06
C VAL A 200 5.85 0.51 -14.15
N SER A 201 7.10 0.81 -13.82
CA SER A 201 8.10 1.28 -14.79
C SER A 201 8.95 0.16 -15.38
N SER A 202 8.75 -1.08 -14.94
CA SER A 202 9.52 -2.24 -15.40
C SER A 202 9.11 -2.68 -16.81
N PRO A 203 10.02 -3.29 -17.59
CA PRO A 203 9.66 -3.93 -18.86
C PRO A 203 8.59 -5.01 -18.71
N GLU A 204 8.60 -5.78 -17.61
CA GLU A 204 7.65 -6.85 -17.35
C GLU A 204 6.21 -6.33 -17.22
N PHE A 205 6.03 -5.16 -16.60
CA PHE A 205 4.72 -4.52 -16.49
C PHE A 205 4.11 -4.22 -17.87
N PHE A 206 4.91 -3.79 -18.85
CA PHE A 206 4.41 -3.52 -20.20
C PHE A 206 4.16 -4.79 -21.04
N VAL A 207 4.52 -5.96 -20.53
CA VAL A 207 4.22 -7.26 -21.15
C VAL A 207 2.98 -7.88 -20.50
N ASN A 208 2.82 -7.74 -19.19
CA ASN A 208 1.82 -8.49 -18.43
C ASN A 208 0.70 -7.65 -17.76
N GLY A 209 0.86 -6.32 -17.66
CA GLY A 209 -0.05 -5.38 -16.96
C GLY A 209 -1.02 -4.60 -17.84
#